data_AF-D0NS21-F1
#
_entry.id   AF-D0NS21-F1
#
_cell.length_a   1.000
_cell.length_b   1.000
_cell.length_c   1.000
_cell.angle_alpha   90.00
_cell.angle_beta   90.00
_cell.angle_gamma   90.00
#
_symmetry.space_group_name_H-M   'P 1'
#
loop_
_entity.id
_entity.type
_entity.pdbx_description
1 polymer ?
#
loop_
_entity_poly.entity_id
_entity_poly.type
_entity_poly.pdbx_seq_one_letter_code
_entity_poly.pdbx_strand_id
1 'polypeptide(L)'
;MDFDATIERLNSLKLQERSANFNANQHAEHTAQLQHEVRRLQEENERRVLDQEQQLQRWQLEMREMQTRLEAAEHQNRLLKAALGEVDTYRHQAETQQLVIEELQTQVKQLRITNYRLQYVVQQNEPRGGQGSFLPPPPPDIF
;
A
#
# COMPACT_ATOMS: atom_id res chain seq x y z
N MET A 1 -28.98 -101.22 -2.13
CA MET A 1 -27.89 -100.50 -2.83
C MET A 1 -28.46 -99.16 -3.18
N ASP A 2 -28.09 -98.12 -2.43
CA ASP A 2 -28.80 -96.83 -2.44
C ASP A 2 -28.19 -95.90 -3.48
N PHE A 3 -28.34 -96.29 -4.75
CA PHE A 3 -27.84 -95.54 -5.89
C PHE A 3 -28.52 -94.18 -6.02
N ASP A 4 -29.84 -94.12 -5.77
CA ASP A 4 -30.61 -92.86 -5.86
C ASP A 4 -30.16 -91.82 -4.83
N ALA A 5 -29.90 -92.24 -3.58
CA ALA A 5 -29.38 -91.34 -2.54
C ALA A 5 -27.98 -90.81 -2.87
N THR A 6 -27.17 -91.61 -3.57
CA THR A 6 -25.83 -91.20 -4.01
C THR A 6 -25.90 -90.18 -5.16
N ILE A 7 -26.83 -90.37 -6.09
CA ILE A 7 -27.07 -89.44 -7.21
C ILE A 7 -27.62 -88.11 -6.70
N GLU A 8 -28.56 -88.14 -5.77
CA GLU A 8 -29.16 -86.94 -5.18
C GLU A 8 -28.13 -86.13 -4.36
N ARG A 9 -27.26 -86.82 -3.61
CA ARG A 9 -26.13 -86.18 -2.90
C ARG A 9 -25.11 -85.57 -3.87
N LEU A 10 -24.79 -86.25 -4.97
CA LEU A 10 -23.88 -85.72 -5.99
C LEU A 10 -24.47 -84.49 -6.69
N ASN A 11 -25.77 -84.50 -7.00
CA ASN A 11 -26.44 -83.34 -7.58
C ASN A 11 -26.48 -82.16 -6.60
N SER A 12 -26.74 -82.42 -5.31
CA SER A 12 -26.72 -81.39 -4.27
C SER A 12 -25.34 -80.75 -4.14
N LEU A 13 -24.28 -81.56 -4.15
CA LEU A 13 -22.90 -81.08 -4.11
C LEU A 13 -22.54 -80.27 -5.37
N LYS A 14 -22.96 -80.71 -6.57
CA LYS A 14 -22.75 -79.95 -7.81
C LYS A 14 -23.50 -78.62 -7.84
N LEU A 15 -24.72 -78.56 -7.30
CA LEU A 15 -25.50 -77.32 -7.15
C LEU A 15 -24.87 -76.37 -6.14
N GLN A 16 -24.35 -76.90 -5.03
CA GLN A 16 -23.65 -76.13 -4.01
C GLN A 16 -22.32 -75.58 -4.54
N GLU A 17 -21.56 -76.37 -5.30
CA GLU A 17 -20.30 -75.96 -5.91
C GLU A 17 -20.52 -74.93 -7.03
N ARG A 18 -21.58 -75.08 -7.83
CA ARG A 18 -22.00 -74.05 -8.81
C ARG A 18 -22.42 -72.74 -8.14
N SER A 19 -23.19 -72.82 -7.05
CA SER A 19 -23.60 -71.64 -6.27
C SER A 19 -22.41 -70.96 -5.57
N ALA A 20 -21.47 -71.75 -5.04
CA ALA A 20 -20.24 -71.25 -4.44
C ALA A 20 -19.34 -70.56 -5.47
N ASN A 21 -19.20 -71.13 -6.67
CA ASN A 21 -18.42 -70.54 -7.76
C ASN A 21 -19.08 -69.27 -8.32
N PHE A 22 -20.41 -69.21 -8.38
CA PHE A 22 -21.15 -68.02 -8.81
C PHE A 22 -21.02 -66.87 -7.79
N ASN A 23 -21.15 -67.16 -6.50
CA ASN A 23 -20.96 -66.17 -5.44
C ASN A 23 -19.49 -65.73 -5.31
N ALA A 24 -18.53 -66.64 -5.50
CA ALA A 24 -17.10 -66.30 -5.52
C ALA A 24 -16.75 -65.37 -6.69
N ASN A 25 -17.31 -65.60 -7.88
CA ASN A 25 -17.11 -64.70 -9.02
C ASN A 25 -17.78 -63.33 -8.80
N GLN A 26 -18.99 -63.27 -8.25
CA GLN A 26 -19.64 -61.97 -7.95
C GLN A 26 -18.89 -61.17 -6.88
N HIS A 27 -18.38 -61.83 -5.82
CA HIS A 27 -17.55 -61.17 -4.82
C HIS A 27 -16.19 -60.72 -5.38
N ALA A 28 -15.58 -61.49 -6.28
CA ALA A 28 -14.36 -61.11 -6.97
C ALA A 28 -14.58 -59.90 -7.90
N GLU A 29 -15.71 -59.85 -8.62
CA GLU A 29 -16.06 -58.72 -9.48
C GLU A 29 -16.38 -57.46 -8.66
N HIS A 30 -17.13 -57.57 -7.57
CA HIS A 30 -17.43 -56.43 -6.69
C HIS A 30 -16.19 -55.88 -5.98
N THR A 31 -15.28 -56.75 -5.55
CA THR A 31 -14.01 -56.33 -4.93
C THR A 31 -13.07 -55.67 -5.96
N ALA A 32 -13.03 -56.16 -7.20
CA ALA A 32 -12.30 -55.49 -8.28
C ALA A 32 -12.89 -54.11 -8.61
N GLN A 33 -14.21 -53.98 -8.67
CA GLN A 33 -14.89 -52.68 -8.88
C GLN A 33 -14.57 -51.67 -7.76
N LEU A 34 -14.61 -52.10 -6.50
CA LEU A 34 -14.24 -51.26 -5.36
C LEU A 34 -12.76 -50.84 -5.41
N GLN A 35 -11.85 -51.74 -5.79
CA GLN A 35 -10.44 -51.41 -5.92
C GLN A 35 -10.19 -50.38 -7.03
N HIS A 36 -10.89 -50.49 -8.16
CA HIS A 36 -10.83 -49.50 -9.23
C HIS A 36 -11.38 -48.14 -8.79
N GLU A 37 -12.49 -48.13 -8.06
CA GLU A 37 -13.10 -46.91 -7.53
C GLU A 37 -12.19 -46.22 -6.50
N VAL A 38 -11.59 -47.00 -5.58
CA VAL A 38 -10.61 -46.47 -4.61
C VAL A 38 -9.40 -45.88 -5.32
N ARG A 39 -8.86 -46.56 -6.34
CA ARG A 39 -7.73 -46.03 -7.12
C ARG A 39 -8.10 -44.75 -7.84
N ARG A 40 -9.30 -44.69 -8.45
CA ARG A 40 -9.80 -43.48 -9.12
C ARG A 40 -9.91 -42.31 -8.14
N LEU A 41 -10.47 -42.55 -6.96
CA LEU A 41 -10.63 -41.53 -5.93
C LEU A 41 -9.27 -41.06 -5.38
N GLN A 42 -8.29 -41.97 -5.26
CA GLN A 42 -6.92 -41.60 -4.88
C GLN A 42 -6.28 -40.69 -5.92
N GLU A 43 -6.35 -41.05 -7.20
CA GLU A 43 -5.83 -40.22 -8.29
C GLU A 43 -6.52 -38.85 -8.37
N GLU A 44 -7.84 -38.80 -8.15
CA GLU A 44 -8.59 -37.55 -8.11
C GLU A 44 -8.20 -36.68 -6.90
N ASN A 45 -7.99 -37.30 -5.73
CA ASN A 45 -7.55 -36.60 -4.53
C ASN A 45 -6.14 -36.02 -4.71
N GLU A 46 -5.21 -36.81 -5.25
CA GLU A 46 -3.84 -36.36 -5.55
C GLU A 46 -3.84 -35.16 -6.50
N ARG A 47 -4.66 -35.19 -7.57
CA ARG A 47 -4.81 -34.04 -8.48
C ARG A 47 -5.32 -32.80 -7.75
N ARG A 48 -6.34 -32.96 -6.89
CA ARG A 48 -6.90 -31.84 -6.12
C ARG A 48 -5.88 -31.25 -5.14
N VAL A 49 -5.08 -32.09 -4.48
CA VAL A 49 -4.03 -31.63 -3.57
C VAL A 49 -2.97 -30.84 -4.34
N LEU A 50 -2.51 -31.36 -5.48
CA LEU A 50 -1.52 -30.65 -6.32
C LEU A 50 -2.07 -29.31 -6.82
N ASP A 51 -3.33 -29.26 -7.26
CA ASP A 51 -3.97 -28.01 -7.69
C ASP A 51 -4.07 -26.99 -6.54
N GLN A 52 -4.42 -27.45 -5.33
CA GLN A 52 -4.49 -26.60 -4.14
C GLN A 52 -3.11 -26.08 -3.73
N GLU A 53 -2.07 -26.92 -3.76
CA GLU A 53 -0.69 -26.49 -3.49
C GLU A 53 -0.23 -25.42 -4.47
N GLN A 54 -0.52 -25.59 -5.76
CA GLN A 54 -0.21 -24.58 -6.78
C GLN A 54 -0.98 -23.28 -6.60
N GLN A 55 -2.22 -23.33 -6.12
CA GLN A 55 -3.00 -22.13 -5.80
C GLN A 55 -2.43 -21.42 -4.57
N LEU A 56 -2.09 -22.16 -3.53
CA LEU A 56 -1.49 -21.61 -2.31
C LEU A 56 -0.15 -20.93 -2.61
N GLN A 57 0.70 -21.53 -3.43
CA GLN A 57 1.97 -20.93 -3.84
C GLN A 57 1.76 -19.60 -4.59
N ARG A 58 0.78 -19.55 -5.50
CA ARG A 58 0.43 -18.32 -6.22
C ARG A 58 -0.05 -17.23 -5.26
N TRP A 59 -0.95 -17.56 -4.34
CA TRP A 59 -1.43 -16.60 -3.34
C TRP A 59 -0.32 -16.11 -2.41
N GLN A 60 0.61 -16.98 -2.00
CA GLN A 60 1.76 -16.56 -1.19
C GLN A 60 2.63 -15.54 -1.93
N LEU A 61 2.86 -15.73 -3.23
CA LEU A 61 3.62 -14.79 -4.05
C LEU A 61 2.88 -13.45 -4.18
N GLU A 62 1.58 -13.49 -4.49
CA GLU A 62 0.73 -12.29 -4.60
C GLU A 62 0.68 -11.51 -3.28
N MET A 63 0.49 -12.20 -2.15
CA MET A 63 0.49 -11.60 -0.83
C MET A 63 1.82 -10.93 -0.51
N ARG A 64 2.94 -11.58 -0.82
CA ARG A 64 4.27 -11.02 -0.62
C ARG A 64 4.48 -9.78 -1.47
N GLU A 65 4.06 -9.81 -2.73
CA GLU A 65 4.14 -8.65 -3.61
C GLU A 65 3.28 -7.49 -3.09
N MET A 66 2.04 -7.74 -2.71
CA MET A 66 1.17 -6.72 -2.12
C MET A 66 1.76 -6.12 -0.85
N GLN A 67 2.34 -6.95 0.02
CA GLN A 67 2.99 -6.49 1.24
C GLN A 67 4.17 -5.55 0.93
N THR A 68 5.04 -5.91 -0.02
CA THR A 68 6.16 -5.04 -0.40
C THR A 68 5.68 -3.71 -1.00
N ARG A 69 4.62 -3.72 -1.79
CA ARG A 69 4.01 -2.50 -2.35
C ARG A 69 3.40 -1.63 -1.24
N LEU A 70 2.76 -2.24 -0.25
CA LEU A 70 2.19 -1.54 0.89
C LEU A 70 3.28 -0.87 1.73
N GLU A 71 4.35 -1.61 2.07
CA GLU A 71 5.49 -1.07 2.82
C GLU A 71 6.14 0.12 2.11
N ALA A 72 6.29 0.04 0.78
CA ALA A 72 6.80 1.14 -0.02
C ALA A 72 5.87 2.37 -0.01
N ALA A 73 4.55 2.16 -0.13
CA ALA A 73 3.56 3.24 -0.07
C ALA A 73 3.52 3.91 1.31
N GLU A 74 3.60 3.12 2.39
CA GLU A 74 3.68 3.64 3.76
C GLU A 74 4.96 4.44 4.00
N HIS A 75 6.09 3.98 3.45
CA HIS A 75 7.34 4.73 3.50
C HIS A 75 7.21 6.07 2.76
N GLN A 76 6.65 6.09 1.55
CA GLN A 76 6.38 7.33 0.82
C GLN A 76 5.44 8.26 1.59
N ASN A 77 4.39 7.73 2.21
CA ASN A 77 3.47 8.53 3.03
C ASN A 77 4.18 9.21 4.21
N ARG A 78 5.12 8.50 4.87
CA ARG A 78 5.94 9.06 5.95
C ARG A 78 6.83 10.20 5.45
N LEU A 79 7.48 10.01 4.30
CA LEU A 79 8.30 11.06 3.69
C LEU A 79 7.47 12.31 3.33
N LEU A 80 6.29 12.12 2.73
CA LEU A 80 5.38 13.22 2.41
C LEU A 80 4.92 13.97 3.66
N LYS A 81 4.60 13.27 4.74
CA LYS A 81 4.24 13.89 6.02
C LYS A 81 5.39 14.70 6.62
N ALA A 82 6.63 14.20 6.52
CA ALA A 82 7.80 14.94 6.95
C ALA A 82 7.99 16.23 6.13
N ALA A 83 7.89 16.14 4.79
CA ALA A 83 8.00 17.29 3.90
C ALA A 83 6.89 18.35 4.14
N LEU A 84 5.67 17.92 4.45
CA LEU A 84 4.59 18.85 4.82
C LEU A 84 4.93 19.64 6.10
N GLY A 85 5.54 18.99 7.09
CA GLY A 85 6.02 19.67 8.30
C GLY A 85 7.05 20.75 7.99
N GLU A 86 7.97 20.49 7.06
CA GLU A 86 8.95 21.49 6.61
C GLU A 86 8.26 22.69 5.93
N VAL A 87 7.25 22.47 5.09
CA VAL A 87 6.49 23.56 4.45
C VAL A 87 5.85 24.49 5.47
N ASP A 88 5.26 23.96 6.54
CA ASP A 88 4.69 24.79 7.61
C ASP A 88 5.76 25.62 8.33
N THR A 89 6.96 25.05 8.55
CA THR A 89 8.07 25.81 9.14
C THR A 89 8.53 26.94 8.22
N TYR A 90 8.65 26.70 6.91
CA TYR A 90 9.01 27.73 5.94
C TYR A 90 7.94 28.82 5.84
N ARG A 91 6.66 28.44 5.90
CA ARG A 91 5.55 29.40 5.92
C ARG A 91 5.64 30.33 7.12
N HIS A 92 5.88 29.79 8.31
CA HIS A 92 6.03 30.61 9.51
C HIS A 92 7.29 31.50 9.48
N GLN A 93 8.39 31.00 8.92
CA GLN A 93 9.58 31.82 8.68
C GLN A 93 9.31 32.97 7.71
N ALA A 94 8.56 32.73 6.63
CA ALA A 94 8.17 33.77 5.68
C ALA A 94 7.27 34.84 6.33
N GLU A 95 6.29 34.43 7.14
CA GLU A 95 5.44 35.35 7.92
C GLU A 95 6.28 36.22 8.86
N THR A 96 7.25 35.62 9.56
CA THR A 96 8.16 36.36 10.45
C THR A 96 9.04 37.34 9.69
N GLN A 97 9.60 36.92 8.55
CA GLN A 97 10.43 37.79 7.71
C GLN A 97 9.62 38.95 7.14
N GLN A 98 8.36 38.74 6.80
CA GLN A 98 7.47 39.80 6.32
C GLN A 98 7.26 40.88 7.38
N LEU A 99 7.03 40.50 8.64
CA LEU A 99 6.91 41.46 9.75
C LEU A 99 8.19 42.28 9.93
N VAL A 100 9.36 41.65 9.83
CA VAL A 100 10.65 42.34 9.92
C VAL A 100 10.82 43.33 8.76
N ILE A 101 10.42 42.95 7.54
CA ILE A 101 10.45 43.85 6.37
C ILE A 101 9.54 45.06 6.59
N GLU A 102 8.32 44.86 7.09
CA GLU A 102 7.37 45.94 7.38
C GLU A 102 7.90 46.91 8.45
N GLU A 103 8.55 46.38 9.48
CA GLU A 103 9.21 47.19 10.51
C GLU A 103 10.36 48.02 9.92
N LEU A 104 11.24 47.39 9.14
CA LEU A 104 12.36 48.08 8.48
C LEU A 104 11.88 49.15 7.51
N GLN A 105 10.82 48.88 6.73
CA GLN A 105 10.20 49.86 5.85
C GLN A 105 9.68 51.07 6.65
N THR A 106 9.05 50.82 7.80
CA THR A 106 8.58 51.88 8.69
C THR A 106 9.75 52.72 9.22
N GLN A 107 10.83 52.08 9.66
CA GLN A 107 12.03 52.77 10.14
C GLN A 107 12.67 53.62 9.04
N VAL A 108 12.78 53.09 7.80
CA VAL A 108 13.28 53.86 6.65
C VAL A 108 12.39 55.07 6.36
N LYS A 109 11.06 54.93 6.40
CA LYS A 109 10.13 56.06 6.24
C LYS A 109 10.38 57.12 7.31
N GLN A 110 10.53 56.73 8.58
CA GLN A 110 10.83 57.67 9.67
C GLN A 110 12.19 58.36 9.50
N LEU A 111 13.22 57.63 9.08
CA LEU A 111 14.55 58.19 8.83
C LEU A 111 14.52 59.19 7.67
N ARG A 112 13.81 58.89 6.58
CA ARG A 112 13.63 59.84 5.46
C ARG A 112 12.96 61.14 5.91
N ILE A 113 11.89 61.04 6.70
CA ILE A 113 11.19 62.21 7.25
C ILE A 113 12.10 63.03 8.17
N THR A 114 12.83 62.35 9.06
CA THR A 114 13.75 63.00 10.00
C THR A 114 14.89 63.69 9.27
N ASN A 115 15.47 63.03 8.27
CA ASN A 115 16.53 63.59 7.45
C ASN A 115 16.06 64.83 6.68
N TYR A 116 14.87 64.77 6.05
CA TYR A 116 14.25 65.92 5.40
C TYR A 116 14.06 67.11 6.36
N ARG A 117 13.52 66.86 7.57
CA ARG A 117 13.34 67.91 8.59
C ARG A 117 14.66 68.55 8.99
N LEU A 118 15.71 67.74 9.16
CA LEU A 118 17.05 68.24 9.48
C LEU A 118 17.61 69.10 8.34
N GLN A 119 17.53 68.64 7.08
CA GLN A 119 17.95 69.42 5.93
C GLN A 119 17.22 70.77 5.86
N TYR A 120 15.92 70.78 6.09
CA TYR A 120 15.12 72.00 6.15
C TYR A 120 15.59 72.95 7.26
N VAL A 121 15.82 72.45 8.48
CA VAL A 121 16.31 73.26 9.60
C VAL A 121 17.71 73.83 9.33
N VAL A 122 18.61 73.04 8.75
CA VAL A 122 19.96 73.52 8.39
C VAL A 122 19.89 74.70 7.42
N GLN A 123 19.06 74.59 6.37
CA GLN A 123 18.88 75.67 5.40
C GLN A 123 18.29 76.95 6.02
N GLN A 124 17.37 76.83 6.99
CA GLN A 124 16.80 77.98 7.68
C GLN A 124 17.82 78.72 8.57
N ASN A 125 18.84 78.01 9.06
CA ASN A 125 19.88 78.56 9.93
C ASN A 125 21.16 78.97 9.18
N GLU A 126 21.19 78.82 7.85
CA GLU A 126 22.34 79.21 7.04
C GLU A 126 22.41 80.76 7.00
N PRO A 127 23.52 81.37 7.44
CA PRO A 127 23.62 82.82 7.51
C PRO A 127 23.45 83.41 6.10
N ARG A 128 22.43 84.27 5.93
CA ARG A 128 22.14 85.02 4.70
C ARG A 128 23.41 85.72 4.20
N GLY A 129 24.15 85.07 3.30
CA GLY A 129 25.45 85.53 2.85
C GLY A 129 26.19 84.60 1.88
N GLY A 130 25.86 83.30 1.84
CA GLY A 130 26.36 82.38 0.81
C GLY A 130 25.56 82.49 -0.49
N GLN A 131 26.23 82.76 -1.61
CA GLN A 131 25.62 82.81 -2.94
C GLN A 131 25.12 81.43 -3.37
N GLY A 132 23.87 81.11 -3.07
CA GLY A 132 23.21 79.91 -3.57
C GLY A 132 21.73 79.97 -3.21
N SER A 133 20.87 80.21 -4.21
CA SER A 133 19.43 80.02 -4.05
C SER A 133 19.17 78.52 -3.90
N PHE A 134 19.35 77.99 -2.70
CA PHE A 134 18.99 76.62 -2.37
C PHE A 134 17.49 76.61 -2.03
N LEU A 135 16.68 76.25 -3.03
CA LEU A 135 15.30 75.87 -2.78
C LEU A 135 15.27 74.70 -1.78
N PRO A 136 14.26 74.62 -0.90
CA PRO A 136 14.14 73.50 0.02
C PRO A 136 14.12 72.20 -0.78
N PRO A 137 14.77 71.12 -0.27
CA PRO A 137 14.76 69.85 -0.96
C PRO A 137 13.31 69.41 -1.12
N PRO A 138 12.95 68.72 -2.20
CA PRO A 138 11.61 68.16 -2.32
C PRO A 138 11.38 67.18 -1.17
N PRO A 139 10.16 67.14 -0.58
CA PRO A 139 9.84 66.19 0.46
C PRO A 139 10.03 64.75 -0.04
N PRO A 140 10.49 63.82 0.82
CA PRO A 140 10.81 62.48 0.40
C PRO A 140 9.55 61.70 0.00
N ASP A 141 9.68 60.85 -1.02
CA ASP A 141 8.65 59.88 -1.36
C ASP A 141 8.60 58.78 -0.28
N ILE A 142 7.46 58.70 0.38
CA ILE A 142 7.19 57.87 1.57
C ILE A 142 6.13 56.80 1.30
N PHE A 143 5.65 56.69 0.06
CA PHE A 143 4.71 55.65 -0.34
C PHE A 143 5.44 54.39 -0.76
#